data_AF-A0A9W9UAJ7-F1
#
_entry.id   AF-A0A9W9UAJ7-F1
#
_cell.length_a   1.000
_cell.length_b   1.000
_cell.length_c   1.000
_cell.angle_alpha   90.00
_cell.angle_beta   90.00
_cell.angle_gamma   90.00
#
_symmetry.space_group_name_H-M   'P 1'
#
loop_
_entity.id
_entity.type
_entity.pdbx_description
1 polymer ?
#
loop_
_entity_poly.entity_id
_entity_poly.type
_entity_poly.pdbx_seq_one_letter_code
_entity_poly.pdbx_strand_id
1 'polypeptide(L)'
;MQPVQRHEVSRAKRKQRRTVIACTACRHSKIKCSGDEPCGNCKKRLIACHFTEGSSNKILVSERYLRDLQKQANNWQLANGLNRPNDEKGDTEHLWNEHESAEELLEFRHGKSTASPENGSTCSIWTSPFTLPTTIFKDTHQEQRNWIWLAPMSPWSLTRRLTVMMTDKFDHDSTDTSPQFYLDGDIYPFTWSRVISDHVDTNDLPSLEYALYLFQIVRFRLGQKYRLFDHDIFTTQLHKFYDHHNEAVQPRFWFVQYFAVLALGHAFISRPRNQSDPPGSKYFARAMAAMPSFIATGKDSLLAIEALALVGLYLYAIDHREAAHVHLEGMHTQLPEEVLGVATVSRCRNLWWSLYIIDHHISPSLGLPINTRDRDITALTNTWKTLEPGSQDLIFDLQIRLTRMLSSIVS
;
A
#
# COMPACT_ATOMS: atom_id res chain seq x y z
N MET A 1 -42.90 20.55 82.03
CA MET A 1 -42.96 19.39 81.12
C MET A 1 -43.10 19.92 79.69
N GLN A 2 -42.11 19.72 78.84
CA GLN A 2 -42.22 19.87 77.39
C GLN A 2 -41.53 18.65 76.75
N PRO A 3 -42.25 17.81 75.99
CA PRO A 3 -41.66 16.70 75.28
C PRO A 3 -41.26 17.08 73.84
N VAL A 4 -40.12 16.54 73.44
CA VAL A 4 -39.46 16.67 72.13
C VAL A 4 -40.28 15.97 71.04
N GLN A 5 -40.62 16.71 69.98
CA GLN A 5 -41.35 16.19 68.82
C GLN A 5 -40.45 15.37 67.88
N ARG A 6 -40.91 14.17 67.54
CA ARG A 6 -40.37 13.30 66.47
C ARG A 6 -40.80 13.85 65.11
N HIS A 7 -39.86 14.05 64.21
CA HIS A 7 -40.13 14.31 62.79
C HIS A 7 -40.35 12.99 62.03
N GLU A 8 -41.59 12.75 61.61
CA GLU A 8 -41.94 11.82 60.53
C GLU A 8 -41.51 12.39 59.17
N VAL A 9 -40.68 11.67 58.43
CA VAL A 9 -40.38 11.98 57.03
C VAL A 9 -41.12 11.00 56.14
N SER A 10 -42.14 11.52 55.46
CA SER A 10 -42.93 10.83 54.46
C SER A 10 -42.09 10.48 53.22
N ARG A 11 -42.07 9.20 52.85
CA ARG A 11 -41.29 8.68 51.74
C ARG A 11 -42.03 8.90 50.41
N ALA A 12 -41.81 10.06 49.79
CA ALA A 12 -42.36 10.37 48.47
C ALA A 12 -41.78 9.43 47.39
N LYS A 13 -42.66 8.67 46.70
CA LYS A 13 -42.32 7.83 45.54
C LYS A 13 -41.90 8.73 44.36
N ARG A 14 -40.59 8.89 44.17
CA ARG A 14 -39.98 9.59 43.02
C ARG A 14 -40.31 8.82 41.73
N LYS A 15 -41.09 9.42 40.82
CA LYS A 15 -41.37 8.86 39.47
C LYS A 15 -40.03 8.61 38.76
N GLN A 16 -39.77 7.36 38.38
CA GLN A 16 -38.52 6.96 37.71
C GLN A 16 -38.44 7.58 36.31
N ARG A 17 -37.38 8.36 36.06
CA ARG A 17 -37.04 8.86 34.72
C ARG A 17 -36.70 7.68 33.81
N ARG A 18 -37.31 7.62 32.63
CA ARG A 18 -36.99 6.60 31.60
C ARG A 18 -35.63 6.94 30.99
N THR A 19 -34.68 6.03 31.09
CA THR A 19 -33.31 6.24 30.62
C THR A 19 -33.20 5.93 29.14
N VAL A 20 -32.53 6.79 28.39
CA VAL A 20 -32.34 6.64 26.93
C VAL A 20 -31.38 5.49 26.60
N ILE A 21 -30.43 5.19 27.48
CA ILE A 21 -29.43 4.13 27.31
C ILE A 21 -29.37 3.29 28.60
N ALA A 22 -29.43 1.97 28.46
CA ALA A 22 -29.25 1.03 29.57
C ALA A 22 -27.81 0.48 29.59
N CYS A 23 -27.24 0.27 30.77
CA CYS A 23 -25.92 -0.36 30.92
C CYS A 23 -25.90 -1.79 30.34
N THR A 24 -24.70 -2.27 30.00
CA THR A 24 -24.48 -3.59 29.36
C THR A 24 -25.10 -4.73 30.17
N ALA A 25 -24.88 -4.75 31.48
CA ALA A 25 -25.40 -5.80 32.37
C ALA A 25 -26.94 -5.86 32.41
N CYS A 26 -27.60 -4.70 32.49
CA CYS A 26 -29.07 -4.63 32.47
C CYS A 26 -29.65 -4.96 31.09
N ARG A 27 -28.93 -4.61 30.01
CA ARG A 27 -29.30 -4.95 28.63
C ARG A 27 -29.25 -6.45 28.39
N HIS A 28 -28.17 -7.12 28.79
CA HIS A 28 -28.04 -8.58 28.69
C HIS A 28 -29.07 -9.30 29.57
N SER A 29 -29.33 -8.78 30.76
CA SER A 29 -30.33 -9.36 31.68
C SER A 29 -31.78 -9.02 31.30
N LYS A 30 -32.01 -8.19 30.27
CA LYS A 30 -33.34 -7.69 29.84
C LYS A 30 -34.18 -7.09 30.99
N ILE A 31 -33.54 -6.37 31.90
CA ILE A 31 -34.18 -5.71 33.05
C ILE A 31 -34.07 -4.19 32.96
N LYS A 32 -34.97 -3.47 33.64
CA LYS A 32 -34.97 -2.00 33.65
C LYS A 32 -33.69 -1.46 34.31
N CYS A 33 -33.03 -0.52 33.62
CA CYS A 33 -31.86 0.19 34.12
C CYS A 33 -32.28 1.54 34.71
N SER A 34 -31.62 1.98 35.79
CA SER A 34 -31.86 3.31 36.38
C SER A 34 -31.06 4.43 35.71
N GLY A 35 -30.03 4.08 34.92
CA GLY A 35 -29.22 5.03 34.15
C GLY A 35 -28.20 5.83 34.95
N ASP A 36 -28.18 5.66 36.27
CA ASP A 36 -27.11 6.17 37.14
C ASP A 36 -25.85 5.30 37.00
N GLU A 37 -24.69 5.83 37.39
CA GLU A 37 -23.42 5.10 37.38
C GLU A 37 -22.80 5.04 38.80
N PRO A 38 -22.77 3.86 39.46
CA PRO A 38 -23.32 2.57 39.03
C PRO A 38 -24.85 2.51 39.13
N CYS A 39 -25.47 1.77 38.20
CA CYS A 39 -26.93 1.67 38.12
C CYS A 39 -27.52 1.00 39.36
N GLY A 40 -28.73 1.38 39.79
CA GLY A 40 -29.34 0.87 41.04
C GLY A 40 -29.51 -0.66 41.08
N ASN A 41 -29.69 -1.29 39.92
CA ASN A 41 -29.77 -2.75 39.82
C ASN A 41 -28.39 -3.42 39.89
N CYS A 42 -27.40 -2.77 39.29
CA CYS A 42 -25.99 -3.18 39.28
C CYS A 42 -25.40 -3.09 40.69
N LYS A 43 -25.74 -2.01 41.41
CA LYS A 43 -25.37 -1.79 42.82
C LYS A 43 -25.93 -2.86 43.74
N LYS A 44 -27.19 -3.27 43.55
CA LYS A 44 -27.84 -4.35 44.34
C LYS A 44 -27.26 -5.73 44.06
N ARG A 45 -26.91 -5.99 42.80
CA ARG A 45 -26.35 -7.26 42.35
C ARG A 45 -24.85 -7.37 42.55
N LEU A 46 -24.19 -6.28 42.98
CA LEU A 46 -22.73 -6.20 43.14
C LEU A 46 -21.97 -6.64 41.87
N ILE A 47 -22.48 -6.23 40.70
CA ILE A 47 -21.87 -6.53 39.39
C ILE A 47 -21.36 -5.25 38.74
N ALA A 48 -20.32 -5.39 37.92
CA ALA A 48 -19.74 -4.29 37.16
C ALA A 48 -20.79 -3.60 36.28
N CYS A 49 -20.95 -2.29 36.46
CA CYS A 49 -21.83 -1.47 35.66
C CYS A 49 -21.01 -0.71 34.63
N HIS A 50 -21.20 -1.00 33.34
CA HIS A 50 -20.50 -0.32 32.26
C HIS A 50 -21.51 0.17 31.21
N PHE A 51 -21.35 1.42 30.78
CA PHE A 51 -22.06 1.98 29.63
C PHE A 51 -21.08 2.08 28.46
N THR A 52 -21.37 1.42 27.34
CA THR A 52 -20.50 1.48 26.16
C THR A 52 -20.65 2.83 25.46
N GLU A 53 -19.59 3.64 25.45
CA GLU A 53 -19.56 4.99 24.84
C GLU A 53 -19.67 4.99 23.29
N GLY A 54 -19.62 3.83 22.64
CA GLY A 54 -19.61 3.71 21.17
C GLY A 54 -20.94 3.93 20.43
N SER A 55 -21.96 4.56 21.04
CA SER A 55 -23.24 4.84 20.36
C SER A 55 -23.56 6.32 20.19
N SER A 56 -22.67 7.23 20.61
CA SER A 56 -22.87 8.69 20.57
C SER A 56 -22.59 9.35 19.22
N ASN A 57 -22.07 8.64 18.20
CA ASN A 57 -21.81 9.22 16.86
C ASN A 57 -22.87 8.91 15.80
N LYS A 58 -24.09 8.52 16.19
CA LYS A 58 -25.22 8.45 15.25
C LYS A 58 -26.11 9.67 15.42
N ILE A 59 -25.81 10.72 14.66
CA ILE A 59 -26.73 11.86 14.50
C ILE A 59 -27.87 11.38 13.59
N LEU A 60 -29.03 11.11 14.17
CA LEU A 60 -30.26 10.86 13.43
C LEU A 60 -30.74 12.19 12.84
N VAL A 61 -30.74 12.30 11.53
CA VAL A 61 -31.25 13.46 10.81
C VAL A 61 -32.43 13.05 9.94
N SER A 62 -33.43 13.91 9.81
CA SER A 62 -34.57 13.61 8.95
C SER A 62 -34.16 13.62 7.47
N GLU A 63 -34.75 12.73 6.67
CA GLU A 63 -34.48 12.67 5.23
C GLU A 63 -34.73 14.03 4.55
N ARG A 64 -35.75 14.76 5.03
CA ARG A 64 -36.08 16.10 4.53
C ARG A 64 -34.93 17.08 4.71
N TYR A 65 -34.26 17.06 5.87
CA TYR A 65 -33.11 17.94 6.12
C TYR A 65 -31.92 17.61 5.23
N LEU A 66 -31.67 16.31 4.96
CA LEU A 66 -30.63 15.90 4.02
C LEU A 66 -30.91 16.38 2.59
N ARG A 67 -32.17 16.25 2.14
CA ARG A 67 -32.57 16.76 0.81
C ARG A 67 -32.48 18.27 0.71
N ASP A 68 -32.81 19.00 1.78
CA ASP A 68 -32.71 20.45 1.81
C ASP A 68 -31.24 20.91 1.76
N LEU A 69 -30.33 20.24 2.47
CA LEU A 69 -28.88 20.48 2.37
C LEU A 69 -28.34 20.22 0.96
N GLN A 70 -28.79 19.13 0.33
CA GLN A 70 -28.37 18.76 -1.02
C GLN A 70 -28.85 19.79 -2.06
N LYS A 71 -30.07 20.33 -1.87
CA LYS A 71 -30.62 21.40 -2.71
C LYS A 71 -29.89 22.72 -2.51
N GLN A 72 -29.50 23.05 -1.28
CA GLN A 72 -28.67 24.22 -0.98
C GLN A 72 -27.28 24.12 -1.61
N ALA A 73 -26.64 22.95 -1.55
CA ALA A 73 -25.34 22.71 -2.18
C ALA A 73 -25.39 22.89 -3.70
N ASN A 74 -26.42 22.35 -4.37
CA ASN A 74 -26.62 22.53 -5.81
C ASN A 74 -26.87 24.01 -6.17
N ASN A 75 -27.66 24.73 -5.39
CA ASN A 75 -27.87 26.16 -5.61
C ASN A 75 -26.58 26.98 -5.39
N TRP A 76 -25.74 26.58 -4.45
CA TRP A 76 -24.41 27.18 -4.23
C TRP A 76 -23.47 26.95 -5.41
N GLN A 77 -23.50 25.76 -6.00
CA GLN A 77 -22.71 25.43 -7.19
C GLN A 77 -23.18 26.21 -8.43
N LEU A 78 -24.50 26.40 -8.59
CA LEU A 78 -25.08 27.21 -9.65
C LEU A 78 -24.78 28.71 -9.49
N ALA A 79 -24.71 29.21 -8.25
CA ALA A 79 -24.36 30.60 -7.97
C ALA A 79 -22.87 30.93 -8.19
N ASN A 80 -21.98 29.94 -8.13
CA ASN A 80 -20.51 30.13 -8.19
C ASN A 80 -19.85 29.82 -9.54
N GLY A 81 -20.62 29.66 -10.63
CA GLY A 81 -20.10 29.82 -11.99
C GLY A 81 -18.83 29.04 -12.37
N LEU A 82 -18.71 27.77 -11.98
CA LEU A 82 -17.69 26.86 -12.52
C LEU A 82 -18.34 25.96 -13.58
N ASN A 83 -18.32 26.45 -14.82
CA ASN A 83 -18.74 25.73 -16.03
C ASN A 83 -17.91 24.46 -16.24
N ARG A 84 -18.60 23.32 -16.44
CA ARG A 84 -18.07 22.18 -17.20
C ARG A 84 -18.32 22.42 -18.70
N PRO A 85 -17.43 22.01 -19.62
CA PRO A 85 -17.70 22.10 -21.05
C PRO A 85 -18.77 21.08 -21.47
N ASN A 86 -19.67 21.52 -22.35
CA ASN A 86 -20.78 20.77 -22.94
C ASN A 86 -20.29 19.69 -23.92
N ASP A 87 -20.94 18.52 -23.89
CA ASP A 87 -21.07 17.62 -25.04
C ASP A 87 -22.16 18.15 -25.97
N GLU A 88 -21.79 18.46 -27.22
CA GLU A 88 -22.71 18.80 -28.30
C GLU A 88 -23.33 17.52 -28.90
N LYS A 89 -24.65 17.53 -29.02
CA LYS A 89 -25.42 16.60 -29.86
C LYS A 89 -25.41 17.10 -31.31
N GLY A 90 -25.18 16.20 -32.25
CA GLY A 90 -25.45 16.40 -33.68
C GLY A 90 -26.00 15.10 -34.30
N ASP A 91 -27.17 15.22 -34.91
CA ASP A 91 -28.02 14.18 -35.48
C ASP A 91 -27.43 13.42 -36.68
N THR A 92 -27.78 12.14 -36.88
CA THR A 92 -28.31 11.66 -38.18
C THR A 92 -29.06 10.33 -38.04
N GLU A 93 -30.31 10.31 -38.48
CA GLU A 93 -31.15 9.13 -38.70
C GLU A 93 -30.81 8.40 -40.00
N HIS A 94 -31.22 7.12 -40.04
CA HIS A 94 -31.47 6.23 -41.18
C HIS A 94 -30.27 5.66 -41.97
N LEU A 95 -30.07 4.34 -41.87
CA LEU A 95 -30.48 3.37 -42.91
C LEU A 95 -30.29 1.90 -42.45
N TRP A 96 -31.41 1.20 -42.22
CA TRP A 96 -31.80 -0.18 -42.57
C TRP A 96 -30.86 -1.35 -42.19
N ASN A 97 -31.24 -2.24 -41.27
CA ASN A 97 -32.21 -3.34 -41.35
C ASN A 97 -31.54 -4.71 -41.63
N GLU A 98 -32.02 -5.72 -40.90
CA GLU A 98 -32.05 -7.16 -41.18
C GLU A 98 -31.10 -8.13 -40.42
N HIS A 99 -31.77 -8.93 -39.56
CA HIS A 99 -31.60 -10.36 -39.26
C HIS A 99 -30.28 -10.81 -38.59
N GLU A 100 -30.21 -11.67 -37.57
CA GLU A 100 -31.17 -12.63 -37.02
C GLU A 100 -30.61 -13.23 -35.71
N SER A 101 -31.50 -13.83 -34.93
CA SER A 101 -31.32 -14.97 -34.00
C SER A 101 -31.30 -14.73 -32.48
N ALA A 102 -32.28 -15.42 -31.87
CA ALA A 102 -32.31 -16.01 -30.54
C ALA A 102 -32.86 -15.18 -29.36
N GLU A 103 -34.09 -14.68 -29.52
CA GLU A 103 -35.09 -14.86 -28.45
C GLU A 103 -35.79 -16.21 -28.67
N GLU A 104 -35.45 -17.20 -27.85
CA GLU A 104 -36.42 -18.23 -27.48
C GLU A 104 -36.13 -18.64 -26.04
N LEU A 105 -37.21 -18.71 -25.25
CA LEU A 105 -37.32 -19.36 -23.92
C LEU A 105 -37.47 -18.50 -22.66
N LEU A 106 -38.12 -17.34 -22.66
CA LEU A 106 -38.74 -16.86 -21.41
C LEU A 106 -40.08 -16.16 -21.63
N GLU A 107 -41.11 -16.95 -21.93
CA GLU A 107 -42.50 -16.48 -21.86
C GLU A 107 -43.34 -17.34 -20.90
N PHE A 108 -44.14 -16.62 -20.09
CA PHE A 108 -45.23 -17.06 -19.21
C PHE A 108 -44.85 -17.77 -17.88
N ARG A 109 -45.40 -17.40 -16.71
CA ARG A 109 -46.76 -16.95 -16.42
C ARG A 109 -46.86 -16.23 -15.06
N HIS A 110 -47.64 -15.15 -15.02
CA HIS A 110 -48.09 -14.45 -13.80
C HIS A 110 -49.07 -15.29 -12.95
N GLY A 111 -48.98 -15.19 -11.62
CA GLY A 111 -49.97 -15.69 -10.66
C GLY A 111 -49.86 -15.00 -9.28
N LYS A 112 -50.94 -14.32 -8.87
CA LYS A 112 -51.15 -13.42 -7.71
C LYS A 112 -50.80 -14.00 -6.32
N SER A 113 -50.24 -13.19 -5.40
CA SER A 113 -50.98 -12.55 -4.28
C SER A 113 -50.08 -11.89 -3.20
N THR A 114 -50.40 -10.62 -2.89
CA THR A 114 -50.42 -9.95 -1.56
C THR A 114 -49.19 -9.88 -0.63
N ALA A 115 -48.58 -8.68 -0.60
CA ALA A 115 -48.13 -7.86 0.53
C ALA A 115 -47.31 -8.46 1.71
N SER A 116 -46.01 -8.12 1.79
CA SER A 116 -45.33 -7.53 2.98
C SER A 116 -43.86 -7.15 2.66
N PRO A 117 -43.24 -6.24 3.45
CA PRO A 117 -42.15 -5.39 2.98
C PRO A 117 -40.76 -6.02 3.10
N GLU A 118 -39.92 -5.58 2.18
CA GLU A 118 -38.49 -5.85 2.04
C GLU A 118 -37.71 -5.54 3.33
N ASN A 119 -37.13 -6.58 3.93
CA ASN A 119 -35.85 -6.43 4.60
C ASN A 119 -34.79 -6.68 3.53
N GLY A 120 -34.08 -5.61 3.13
CA GLY A 120 -32.85 -5.68 2.36
C GLY A 120 -31.74 -6.36 3.16
N SER A 121 -31.87 -7.66 3.40
CA SER A 121 -30.75 -8.54 3.66
C SER A 121 -30.17 -8.91 2.30
N THR A 122 -29.13 -8.20 1.87
CA THR A 122 -28.22 -8.73 0.85
C THR A 122 -27.70 -10.05 1.38
N CYS A 123 -28.22 -11.16 0.83
CA CYS A 123 -27.79 -12.50 1.15
C CYS A 123 -26.34 -12.66 0.65
N SER A 124 -25.36 -12.43 1.53
CA SER A 124 -24.00 -12.94 1.28
C SER A 124 -24.07 -14.45 1.48
N ILE A 125 -24.05 -15.21 0.39
CA ILE A 125 -23.99 -16.68 0.41
C ILE A 125 -22.71 -17.17 1.13
N TRP A 126 -21.73 -16.29 1.33
CA TRP A 126 -20.56 -16.49 2.18
C TRP A 126 -20.71 -15.72 3.49
N THR A 127 -21.24 -16.35 4.53
CA THR A 127 -20.88 -15.95 5.89
C THR A 127 -19.45 -16.46 6.10
N SER A 128 -18.46 -15.58 5.89
CA SER A 128 -17.07 -15.90 6.21
C SER A 128 -17.00 -16.43 7.65
N PRO A 129 -16.55 -17.68 7.89
CA PRO A 129 -16.39 -18.22 9.25
C PRO A 129 -15.32 -17.46 10.05
N PHE A 130 -14.57 -16.59 9.37
CA PHE A 130 -13.57 -15.72 9.93
C PHE A 130 -14.20 -14.34 10.18
N THR A 131 -14.38 -13.97 11.44
CA THR A 131 -14.52 -12.56 11.82
C THR A 131 -13.22 -11.88 11.41
N LEU A 132 -13.27 -10.86 10.54
CA LEU A 132 -12.08 -10.11 10.14
C LEU A 132 -11.34 -9.66 11.41
N PRO A 133 -10.11 -10.15 11.66
CA PRO A 133 -9.35 -9.76 12.84
C PRO A 133 -9.05 -8.26 12.78
N THR A 134 -8.83 -7.66 13.93
CA THR A 134 -8.61 -6.22 14.09
C THR A 134 -7.51 -5.74 13.13
N THR A 135 -7.77 -4.63 12.43
CA THR A 135 -6.79 -3.98 11.55
C THR A 135 -5.69 -3.24 12.31
N ILE A 136 -5.74 -3.25 13.64
CA ILE A 136 -4.82 -2.53 14.53
C ILE A 136 -4.20 -3.56 15.47
N PHE A 137 -2.87 -3.63 15.45
CA PHE A 137 -2.06 -4.41 16.39
C PHE A 137 -1.29 -3.45 17.28
N LYS A 138 -1.27 -3.68 18.59
CA LYS A 138 -0.38 -2.93 19.49
C LYS A 138 0.98 -3.60 19.46
N ASP A 139 1.99 -2.89 19.00
CA ASP A 139 3.37 -3.34 19.16
C ASP A 139 3.83 -2.97 20.56
N THR A 140 4.30 -3.97 21.31
CA THR A 140 4.87 -3.81 22.65
C THR A 140 6.40 -3.75 22.64
N HIS A 141 7.04 -3.90 21.47
CA HIS A 141 8.49 -4.09 21.36
C HIS A 141 9.29 -2.86 20.89
N GLN A 142 8.66 -1.78 20.41
CA GLN A 142 9.37 -0.56 19.97
C GLN A 142 8.91 0.73 20.66
N GLU A 143 9.87 1.58 21.02
CA GLU A 143 9.63 2.89 21.68
C GLU A 143 8.96 3.95 20.77
N GLN A 144 8.87 3.72 19.45
CA GLN A 144 8.42 4.75 18.49
C GLN A 144 6.99 4.57 17.94
N ARG A 145 6.39 3.37 17.98
CA ARG A 145 5.06 3.16 17.39
C ARG A 145 4.24 2.09 18.14
N ASN A 146 3.42 2.52 19.09
CA ASN A 146 2.59 1.64 19.94
C ASN A 146 1.44 0.94 19.20
N TRP A 147 1.26 1.18 17.90
CA TRP A 147 0.22 0.56 17.09
C TRP A 147 0.62 0.49 15.61
N ILE A 148 0.26 -0.61 14.97
CA ILE A 148 0.45 -0.85 13.54
C ILE A 148 -0.93 -1.02 12.93
N TRP A 149 -1.22 -0.24 11.90
CA TRP A 149 -2.39 -0.44 11.07
C TRP A 149 -2.02 -1.35 9.89
N LEU A 150 -2.70 -2.49 9.78
CA LEU A 150 -2.59 -3.38 8.63
C LEU A 150 -3.71 -3.07 7.65
N ALA A 151 -3.34 -2.69 6.42
CA ALA A 151 -4.31 -2.44 5.37
C ALA A 151 -5.25 -3.64 5.18
N PRO A 152 -6.56 -3.46 4.91
CA PRO A 152 -7.51 -4.57 4.78
C PRO A 152 -7.16 -5.56 3.66
N MET A 153 -6.32 -5.14 2.71
CA MET A 153 -6.05 -5.82 1.45
C MET A 153 -4.56 -5.73 1.09
N SER A 154 -3.75 -6.59 1.70
CA SER A 154 -2.40 -6.92 1.22
C SER A 154 -2.02 -8.35 1.62
N PRO A 155 -1.20 -9.07 0.83
CA PRO A 155 -0.69 -10.38 1.22
C PRO A 155 0.01 -10.35 2.58
N TRP A 156 0.80 -9.30 2.87
CA TRP A 156 1.45 -9.14 4.17
C TRP A 156 0.44 -9.00 5.31
N SER A 157 -0.57 -8.15 5.13
CA SER A 157 -1.67 -8.00 6.10
C SER A 157 -2.47 -9.29 6.28
N LEU A 158 -2.70 -10.04 5.20
CA LEU A 158 -3.36 -11.35 5.25
C LEU A 158 -2.52 -12.35 6.05
N THR A 159 -1.23 -12.50 5.73
CA THR A 159 -0.32 -13.41 6.43
C THR A 159 -0.25 -13.07 7.91
N ARG A 160 -0.09 -11.79 8.26
CA ARG A 160 -0.09 -11.33 9.67
C ARG A 160 -1.37 -11.69 10.40
N ARG A 161 -2.52 -11.36 9.81
CA ARG A 161 -3.84 -11.65 10.39
C ARG A 161 -4.06 -13.15 10.55
N LEU A 162 -3.65 -13.95 9.56
CA LEU A 162 -3.73 -15.40 9.59
C LEU A 162 -2.81 -15.99 10.67
N THR A 163 -1.60 -15.48 10.85
CA THR A 163 -0.71 -15.89 11.95
C THR A 163 -1.35 -15.63 13.31
N VAL A 164 -1.91 -14.44 13.54
CA VAL A 164 -2.62 -14.11 14.80
C VAL A 164 -3.80 -15.04 15.03
N MET A 165 -4.61 -15.27 14.00
CA MET A 165 -5.77 -16.15 14.08
C MET A 165 -5.37 -17.60 14.37
N MET A 166 -4.26 -18.07 13.78
CA MET A 166 -3.73 -19.38 14.05
C MET A 166 -3.21 -19.47 15.49
N THR A 167 -2.42 -18.50 15.97
CA THR A 167 -1.92 -18.51 17.35
C THR A 167 -3.06 -18.47 18.37
N ASP A 168 -4.09 -17.66 18.15
CA ASP A 168 -5.27 -17.59 19.04
C ASP A 168 -6.07 -18.91 19.09
N LYS A 169 -6.04 -19.70 18.00
CA LYS A 169 -6.77 -20.97 17.91
C LYS A 169 -5.95 -22.18 18.35
N PHE A 170 -4.63 -22.13 18.24
CA PHE A 170 -3.74 -23.23 18.57
C PHE A 170 -3.10 -23.10 19.96
N ASP A 171 -3.03 -21.91 20.54
CA ASP A 171 -2.42 -21.68 21.85
C ASP A 171 -3.50 -21.44 22.91
N HIS A 172 -3.93 -22.51 23.60
CA HIS A 172 -4.93 -22.42 24.67
C HIS A 172 -4.31 -22.21 26.06
N ASP A 173 -2.97 -22.24 26.21
CA ASP A 173 -2.32 -22.26 27.54
C ASP A 173 -1.08 -21.36 27.71
N SER A 174 -0.60 -20.62 26.70
CA SER A 174 0.55 -19.71 26.87
C SER A 174 0.11 -18.24 26.96
N THR A 175 0.02 -17.71 28.18
CA THR A 175 -0.37 -16.31 28.44
C THR A 175 0.71 -15.28 28.11
N ASP A 176 1.86 -15.68 27.58
CA ASP A 176 3.03 -14.78 27.46
C ASP A 176 3.74 -14.79 26.10
N THR A 177 3.33 -15.60 25.13
CA THR A 177 4.00 -15.63 23.82
C THR A 177 3.14 -14.93 22.77
N SER A 178 3.12 -13.59 22.79
CA SER A 178 2.65 -12.86 21.61
C SER A 178 3.50 -13.31 20.41
N PRO A 179 2.90 -13.72 19.28
CA PRO A 179 3.66 -14.06 18.08
C PRO A 179 4.70 -12.97 17.79
N GLN A 180 5.98 -13.35 17.75
CA GLN A 180 7.06 -12.42 17.48
C GLN A 180 6.92 -11.91 16.05
N PHE A 181 6.38 -10.70 15.91
CA PHE A 181 6.16 -10.08 14.63
C PHE A 181 7.41 -9.28 14.25
N TYR A 182 8.22 -9.82 13.33
CA TYR A 182 9.31 -9.05 12.71
C TYR A 182 8.69 -7.97 11.82
N LEU A 183 8.61 -6.72 12.29
CA LEU A 183 8.26 -5.53 11.52
C LEU A 183 9.29 -5.24 10.44
N ASP A 184 8.99 -4.23 9.62
CA ASP A 184 9.87 -3.81 8.54
C ASP A 184 11.29 -3.52 9.06
N GLY A 185 12.28 -4.27 8.57
CA GLY A 185 13.67 -4.19 9.01
C GLY A 185 14.04 -5.06 10.22
N ASP A 186 13.10 -5.81 10.81
CA ASP A 186 13.38 -6.63 12.00
C ASP A 186 14.04 -7.98 11.66
N ILE A 187 13.88 -8.47 10.42
CA ILE A 187 14.55 -9.71 9.97
C ILE A 187 16.07 -9.48 9.87
N TYR A 188 16.46 -8.28 9.44
CA TYR A 188 17.84 -7.87 9.30
C TYR A 188 18.01 -6.50 9.96
N PRO A 189 18.36 -6.42 11.25
CA PRO A 189 18.58 -5.15 11.94
C PRO A 189 19.81 -4.47 11.34
N PHE A 190 19.60 -3.68 10.29
CA PHE A 190 20.65 -3.05 9.53
C PHE A 190 20.55 -1.54 9.66
N THR A 191 21.61 -0.94 10.20
CA THR A 191 21.76 0.51 10.31
C THR A 191 22.89 0.95 9.40
N TRP A 192 22.66 2.03 8.65
CA TRP A 192 23.68 2.67 7.81
C TRP A 192 23.82 4.14 8.18
N SER A 193 25.00 4.69 7.94
CA SER A 193 25.26 6.10 8.19
C SER A 193 24.34 6.96 7.31
N ARG A 194 23.62 7.89 7.93
CA ARG A 194 22.86 8.96 7.24
C ARG A 194 23.70 10.23 7.06
N VAL A 195 24.97 10.20 7.49
CA VAL A 195 25.88 11.34 7.34
C VAL A 195 26.40 11.35 5.92
N ILE A 196 26.07 12.42 5.20
CA ILE A 196 26.57 12.68 3.85
C ILE A 196 28.07 13.00 3.98
N SER A 197 28.91 12.10 3.48
CA SER A 197 30.35 12.36 3.34
C SER A 197 30.63 13.09 2.03
N ASP A 198 31.59 14.00 1.98
CA ASP A 198 32.04 14.59 0.71
C ASP A 198 32.88 13.63 -0.12
N HIS A 199 33.52 12.65 0.52
CA HIS A 199 34.36 11.63 -0.11
C HIS A 199 33.67 10.26 -0.12
N VAL A 200 33.81 9.54 -1.22
CA VAL A 200 33.33 8.16 -1.37
C VAL A 200 34.43 7.21 -0.87
N ASP A 201 34.10 6.31 0.05
CA ASP A 201 35.06 5.32 0.53
C ASP A 201 35.33 4.25 -0.55
N THR A 202 36.51 4.35 -1.18
CA THR A 202 37.01 3.40 -2.19
C THR A 202 38.06 2.44 -1.62
N ASN A 203 38.24 2.40 -0.29
CA ASN A 203 39.14 1.44 0.34
C ASN A 203 38.56 0.02 0.25
N ASP A 204 39.42 -0.98 0.09
CA ASP A 204 39.04 -2.40 0.03
C ASP A 204 37.99 -2.73 -1.04
N LEU A 205 38.10 -2.13 -2.23
CA LEU A 205 37.26 -2.48 -3.36
C LEU A 205 37.58 -3.91 -3.87
N PRO A 206 36.58 -4.65 -4.35
CA PRO A 206 36.82 -5.94 -4.97
C PRO A 206 37.65 -5.79 -6.25
N SER A 207 38.31 -6.86 -6.69
CA SER A 207 38.98 -6.87 -8.00
C SER A 207 37.98 -6.60 -9.13
N LEU A 208 38.45 -6.01 -10.22
CA LEU A 208 37.63 -5.73 -11.41
C LEU A 208 36.90 -6.99 -11.89
N GLU A 209 37.59 -8.13 -11.94
CA GLU A 209 37.00 -9.42 -12.34
C GLU A 209 35.87 -9.85 -11.41
N TYR A 210 36.02 -9.67 -10.09
CA TYR A 210 34.97 -10.01 -9.14
C TYR A 210 33.78 -9.05 -9.22
N ALA A 211 34.04 -7.76 -9.43
CA ALA A 211 32.98 -6.77 -9.66
C ALA A 211 32.17 -7.09 -10.94
N LEU A 212 32.86 -7.44 -12.03
CA LEU A 212 32.23 -7.88 -13.28
C LEU A 212 31.44 -9.18 -13.10
N TYR A 213 31.96 -10.13 -12.34
CA TYR A 213 31.26 -11.37 -12.00
C TYR A 213 29.94 -11.09 -11.26
N LEU A 214 29.97 -10.26 -10.21
CA LEU A 214 28.76 -9.87 -9.47
C LEU A 214 27.76 -9.12 -10.37
N PHE A 215 28.25 -8.22 -11.22
CA PHE A 215 27.42 -7.54 -12.21
C PHE A 215 26.75 -8.52 -13.18
N GLN A 216 27.47 -9.52 -13.70
CA GLN A 216 26.89 -10.53 -14.59
C GLN A 216 25.78 -11.34 -13.91
N ILE A 217 25.91 -11.65 -12.62
CA ILE A 217 24.86 -12.31 -11.84
C ILE A 217 23.63 -11.41 -11.74
N VAL A 218 23.81 -10.14 -11.39
CA VAL A 218 22.69 -9.17 -11.32
C VAL A 218 22.02 -9.05 -12.69
N ARG A 219 22.80 -8.94 -13.76
CA ARG A 219 22.30 -8.90 -15.14
C ARG A 219 21.48 -10.15 -15.48
N PHE A 220 21.96 -11.33 -15.12
CA PHE A 220 21.26 -12.59 -15.38
C PHE A 220 19.95 -12.70 -14.58
N ARG A 221 19.95 -12.30 -13.31
CA ARG A 221 18.80 -12.44 -12.40
C ARG A 221 17.74 -11.35 -12.60
N LEU A 222 18.17 -10.10 -12.76
CA LEU A 222 17.28 -8.94 -12.86
C LEU A 222 17.02 -8.52 -14.30
N GLY A 223 17.98 -8.67 -15.22
CA GLY A 223 17.89 -8.18 -16.60
C GLY A 223 16.78 -8.81 -17.44
N GLN A 224 16.24 -9.96 -17.01
CA GLN A 224 15.06 -10.57 -17.63
C GLN A 224 13.75 -9.90 -17.23
N LYS A 225 13.73 -9.23 -16.07
CA LYS A 225 12.53 -8.60 -15.48
C LYS A 225 12.54 -7.09 -15.55
N TYR A 226 13.73 -6.51 -15.41
CA TYR A 226 13.93 -5.08 -15.26
C TYR A 226 15.04 -4.62 -16.20
N ARG A 227 14.79 -3.51 -16.88
CA ARG A 227 15.71 -2.79 -17.75
C ARG A 227 16.09 -1.47 -17.09
N LEU A 228 16.77 -1.58 -15.95
CA LEU A 228 17.05 -0.43 -15.09
C LEU A 228 18.12 0.48 -15.66
N PHE A 229 19.17 -0.05 -16.29
CA PHE A 229 20.26 0.76 -16.81
C PHE A 229 20.94 0.04 -17.97
N ASP A 230 21.74 0.77 -18.73
CA ASP A 230 22.49 0.23 -19.87
C ASP A 230 23.73 -0.54 -19.39
N HIS A 231 23.79 -1.82 -19.75
CA HIS A 231 24.84 -2.73 -19.32
C HIS A 231 26.21 -2.40 -19.92
N ASP A 232 26.26 -1.90 -21.15
CA ASP A 232 27.52 -1.61 -21.86
C ASP A 232 28.11 -0.30 -21.37
N ILE A 233 27.25 0.70 -21.11
CA ILE A 233 27.65 1.97 -20.48
C ILE A 233 28.21 1.71 -19.08
N PHE A 234 27.50 0.92 -18.26
CA PHE A 234 27.95 0.58 -16.91
C PHE A 234 29.30 -0.15 -16.94
N THR A 235 29.45 -1.15 -17.81
CA THR A 235 30.69 -1.92 -17.97
C THR A 235 31.86 -1.01 -18.40
N THR A 236 31.62 -0.11 -19.35
CA THR A 236 32.64 0.83 -19.82
C THR A 236 33.08 1.79 -18.71
N GLN A 237 32.14 2.30 -17.91
CA GLN A 237 32.45 3.17 -16.77
C GLN A 237 33.21 2.41 -15.68
N LEU A 238 32.87 1.14 -15.45
CA LEU A 238 33.57 0.28 -14.50
C LEU A 238 35.04 0.11 -14.89
N HIS A 239 35.33 -0.27 -16.15
CA HIS A 239 36.71 -0.40 -16.63
C HIS A 239 37.48 0.92 -16.47
N LYS A 240 36.89 2.05 -16.92
CA LYS A 240 37.51 3.37 -16.79
C LYS A 240 37.87 3.72 -15.34
N PHE A 241 37.00 3.37 -14.39
CA PHE A 241 37.23 3.60 -12.97
C PHE A 241 38.39 2.75 -12.44
N TYR A 242 38.43 1.45 -12.76
CA TYR A 242 39.51 0.56 -12.32
C TYR A 242 40.85 0.83 -13.01
N ASP A 243 40.85 1.37 -14.23
CA ASP A 243 42.10 1.72 -14.93
C ASP A 243 42.79 2.94 -14.31
N HIS A 244 42.02 3.96 -13.89
CA HIS A 244 42.57 5.24 -13.47
C HIS A 244 42.44 5.52 -11.97
N HIS A 245 41.63 4.74 -11.24
CA HIS A 245 41.28 4.93 -9.81
C HIS A 245 40.90 6.39 -9.46
N ASN A 246 40.36 7.14 -10.42
CA ASN A 246 40.15 8.57 -10.27
C ASN A 246 38.70 8.85 -9.86
N GLU A 247 38.50 9.08 -8.56
CA GLU A 247 37.20 9.38 -7.94
C GLU A 247 36.56 10.67 -8.46
N ALA A 248 37.39 11.66 -8.85
CA ALA A 248 36.93 13.00 -9.19
C ALA A 248 36.15 13.07 -10.52
N VAL A 249 36.15 11.99 -11.31
CA VAL A 249 35.59 11.98 -12.68
C VAL A 249 34.15 11.46 -12.71
N GLN A 250 33.72 10.66 -11.72
CA GLN A 250 32.42 9.98 -11.78
C GLN A 250 31.34 10.70 -10.96
N PRO A 251 30.10 10.78 -11.45
CA PRO A 251 29.00 11.36 -10.70
C PRO A 251 28.68 10.50 -9.48
N ARG A 252 28.26 11.12 -8.37
CA ARG A 252 28.01 10.40 -7.11
C ARG A 252 26.99 9.26 -7.24
N PHE A 253 25.93 9.45 -8.04
CA PHE A 253 24.94 8.41 -8.31
C PHE A 253 25.52 7.20 -9.05
N TRP A 254 26.63 7.35 -9.77
CA TRP A 254 27.34 6.21 -10.37
C TRP A 254 27.90 5.30 -9.27
N PHE A 255 28.51 5.86 -8.22
CA PHE A 255 28.99 5.07 -7.08
C PHE A 255 27.83 4.38 -6.35
N VAL A 256 26.69 5.07 -6.18
CA VAL A 256 25.48 4.46 -5.60
C VAL A 256 25.02 3.27 -6.45
N GLN A 257 24.95 3.43 -7.78
CA GLN A 257 24.60 2.37 -8.71
C GLN A 257 25.59 1.20 -8.64
N TYR A 258 26.89 1.49 -8.67
CA TYR A 258 27.96 0.50 -8.57
C TYR A 258 27.86 -0.32 -7.27
N PHE A 259 27.81 0.34 -6.12
CA PHE A 259 27.73 -0.36 -4.83
C PHE A 259 26.40 -1.12 -4.66
N ALA A 260 25.28 -0.61 -5.18
CA ALA A 260 24.01 -1.32 -5.18
C ALA A 260 24.07 -2.60 -6.03
N VAL A 261 24.71 -2.55 -7.20
CA VAL A 261 24.97 -3.75 -8.04
C VAL A 261 25.83 -4.76 -7.28
N LEU A 262 26.89 -4.34 -6.60
CA LEU A 262 27.70 -5.25 -5.78
C LEU A 262 26.90 -5.86 -4.63
N ALA A 263 26.09 -5.05 -3.94
CA ALA A 263 25.25 -5.52 -2.84
C ALA A 263 24.25 -6.59 -3.31
N LEU A 264 23.54 -6.33 -4.41
CA LEU A 264 22.60 -7.28 -5.03
C LEU A 264 23.30 -8.54 -5.54
N GLY A 265 24.44 -8.38 -6.22
CA GLY A 265 25.23 -9.51 -6.72
C GLY A 265 25.67 -10.41 -5.58
N HIS A 266 26.17 -9.81 -4.49
CA HIS A 266 26.56 -10.55 -3.29
C HIS A 266 25.35 -11.21 -2.64
N ALA A 267 24.18 -10.54 -2.59
CA ALA A 267 22.94 -11.11 -2.07
C ALA A 267 22.50 -12.36 -2.85
N PHE A 268 22.64 -12.38 -4.19
CA PHE A 268 22.26 -13.53 -5.01
C PHE A 268 23.17 -14.77 -4.84
N ILE A 269 24.44 -14.58 -4.48
CA ILE A 269 25.39 -15.68 -4.27
C ILE A 269 25.47 -16.12 -2.81
N SER A 270 25.03 -15.27 -1.89
CA SER A 270 25.15 -15.53 -0.45
C SER A 270 24.30 -16.74 -0.07
N ARG A 271 24.91 -17.65 0.68
CA ARG A 271 24.20 -18.76 1.32
C ARG A 271 23.73 -18.32 2.70
N PRO A 272 22.58 -18.81 3.18
CA PRO A 272 22.16 -18.55 4.55
C PRO A 272 23.23 -19.07 5.50
N ARG A 273 23.93 -18.14 6.14
CA ARG A 273 24.94 -18.38 7.17
C ARG A 273 24.52 -17.55 8.38
N ASN A 274 24.89 -17.97 9.58
CA ASN A 274 24.58 -17.28 10.84
C ASN A 274 25.33 -15.92 10.95
N GLN A 275 25.23 -15.07 9.93
CA GLN A 275 25.71 -13.69 9.95
C GLN A 275 24.56 -12.80 10.42
N SER A 276 24.88 -11.89 11.33
CA SER A 276 23.93 -10.90 11.84
C SER A 276 23.54 -9.88 10.78
N ASP A 277 24.42 -9.62 9.80
CA ASP A 277 24.20 -8.61 8.78
C ASP A 277 23.56 -9.22 7.53
N PRO A 278 22.67 -8.47 6.84
CA PRO A 278 22.11 -8.94 5.58
C PRO A 278 23.20 -9.13 4.52
N PRO A 279 23.00 -10.05 3.57
CA PRO A 279 23.99 -10.33 2.55
C PRO A 279 24.18 -9.11 1.62
N GLY A 280 25.43 -8.69 1.42
CA GLY A 280 25.76 -7.49 0.63
C GLY A 280 25.65 -6.16 1.40
N SER A 281 25.31 -6.20 2.69
CA SER A 281 25.12 -5.03 3.56
C SER A 281 26.30 -4.05 3.56
N LYS A 282 27.53 -4.57 3.54
CA LYS A 282 28.76 -3.76 3.51
C LYS A 282 28.83 -2.86 2.28
N TYR A 283 28.49 -3.39 1.10
CA TYR A 283 28.45 -2.59 -0.12
C TYR A 283 27.27 -1.63 -0.10
N PHE A 284 26.12 -2.08 0.39
CA PHE A 284 24.94 -1.21 0.49
C PHE A 284 25.16 -0.03 1.45
N ALA A 285 25.84 -0.22 2.58
CA ALA A 285 26.22 0.86 3.48
C ALA A 285 27.07 1.93 2.77
N ARG A 286 28.01 1.51 1.90
CA ARG A 286 28.81 2.42 1.07
C ARG A 286 27.95 3.13 0.03
N ALA A 287 26.99 2.45 -0.59
CA ALA A 287 26.03 3.07 -1.51
C ALA A 287 25.26 4.21 -0.82
N MET A 288 24.77 3.96 0.39
CA MET A 288 24.03 4.96 1.17
C MET A 288 24.91 6.11 1.65
N ALA A 289 26.17 5.84 2.03
CA ALA A 289 27.13 6.89 2.38
C ALA A 289 27.52 7.78 1.18
N ALA A 290 27.52 7.22 -0.03
CA ALA A 290 27.79 7.95 -1.27
C ALA A 290 26.59 8.79 -1.75
N MET A 291 25.37 8.50 -1.26
CA MET A 291 24.12 9.10 -1.71
C MET A 291 24.12 10.63 -1.54
N PRO A 292 23.91 11.40 -2.63
CA PRO A 292 23.77 12.86 -2.55
C PRO A 292 22.53 13.29 -1.78
N SER A 293 22.53 14.54 -1.28
CA SER A 293 21.31 15.18 -0.80
C SER A 293 20.25 15.23 -1.91
N PHE A 294 19.00 14.90 -1.58
CA PHE A 294 17.85 14.85 -2.50
C PHE A 294 17.61 16.14 -3.31
N ILE A 295 18.17 17.26 -2.88
CA ILE A 295 18.04 18.58 -3.53
C ILE A 295 18.98 18.71 -4.75
N ALA A 296 20.05 17.90 -4.84
CA ALA A 296 21.13 18.06 -5.80
C ALA A 296 21.00 17.22 -7.09
N THR A 297 19.83 16.64 -7.37
CA THR A 297 19.65 15.63 -8.45
C THR A 297 19.82 16.20 -9.87
N GLY A 298 19.69 17.52 -10.04
CA GLY A 298 20.17 18.31 -11.19
C GLY A 298 20.25 17.60 -12.56
N LYS A 299 21.47 17.51 -13.11
CA LYS A 299 21.76 17.07 -14.50
C LYS A 299 21.73 15.54 -14.72
N ASP A 300 21.79 14.75 -13.65
CA ASP A 300 21.89 13.28 -13.71
C ASP A 300 20.62 12.60 -13.19
N SER A 301 19.46 13.19 -13.48
CA SER A 301 18.16 12.69 -13.01
C SER A 301 17.93 11.24 -13.38
N LEU A 302 18.25 10.81 -14.61
CA LEU A 302 18.10 9.42 -15.00
C LEU A 302 18.99 8.49 -14.19
N LEU A 303 20.29 8.78 -14.08
CA LEU A 303 21.21 7.94 -13.31
C LEU A 303 20.81 7.84 -11.83
N ALA A 304 20.28 8.93 -11.26
CA ALA A 304 19.74 8.92 -9.91
C ALA A 304 18.55 7.97 -9.79
N ILE A 305 17.62 8.00 -10.75
CA ILE A 305 16.46 7.12 -10.77
C ILE A 305 16.90 5.65 -10.90
N GLU A 306 17.88 5.35 -11.77
CA GLU A 306 18.42 4.00 -11.93
C GLU A 306 19.06 3.48 -10.64
N ALA A 307 19.85 4.34 -9.98
CA ALA A 307 20.49 4.02 -8.71
C ALA A 307 19.46 3.80 -7.59
N LEU A 308 18.45 4.67 -7.50
CA LEU A 308 17.37 4.56 -6.51
C LEU A 308 16.51 3.31 -6.74
N ALA A 309 16.26 2.93 -8.00
CA ALA A 309 15.54 1.69 -8.31
C ALA A 309 16.30 0.45 -7.81
N LEU A 310 17.64 0.42 -7.98
CA LEU A 310 18.47 -0.67 -7.44
C LEU A 310 18.51 -0.67 -5.91
N VAL A 311 18.60 0.51 -5.30
CA VAL A 311 18.52 0.67 -3.84
C VAL A 311 17.18 0.15 -3.31
N GLY A 312 16.07 0.53 -3.93
CA GLY A 312 14.74 0.06 -3.57
C GLY A 312 14.60 -1.46 -3.69
N LEU A 313 15.13 -2.07 -4.76
CA LEU A 313 15.15 -3.52 -4.91
C LEU A 313 15.97 -4.22 -3.83
N TYR A 314 17.12 -3.67 -3.44
CA TYR A 314 17.94 -4.23 -2.38
C TYR A 314 17.23 -4.12 -1.03
N LEU A 315 16.70 -2.94 -0.70
CA LEU A 315 15.93 -2.70 0.54
C LEU A 315 14.72 -3.64 0.64
N TYR A 316 14.00 -3.84 -0.47
CA TYR A 316 12.93 -4.83 -0.53
C TYR A 316 13.42 -6.27 -0.25
N ALA A 317 14.60 -6.64 -0.75
CA ALA A 317 15.19 -7.96 -0.52
C ALA A 317 15.65 -8.20 0.93
N ILE A 318 16.04 -7.14 1.64
CA ILE A 318 16.48 -7.19 3.04
C ILE A 318 15.40 -6.78 4.04
N ASP A 319 14.13 -6.84 3.64
CA ASP A 319 12.98 -6.58 4.51
C ASP A 319 12.81 -5.12 4.98
N HIS A 320 13.43 -4.13 4.31
CA HIS A 320 13.25 -2.69 4.59
C HIS A 320 12.33 -2.03 3.55
N ARG A 321 11.05 -2.34 3.62
CA ARG A 321 10.03 -2.02 2.62
C ARG A 321 9.55 -0.57 2.64
N GLU A 322 9.47 0.10 3.79
CA GLU A 322 9.07 1.52 3.88
C GLU A 322 10.08 2.43 3.17
N ALA A 323 11.37 2.07 3.23
CA ALA A 323 12.45 2.81 2.57
C ALA A 323 12.60 2.51 1.06
N ALA A 324 11.92 1.47 0.55
CA ALA A 324 12.03 1.03 -0.85
C ALA A 324 11.11 1.81 -1.81
N HIS A 325 10.19 2.62 -1.29
CA HIS A 325 9.22 3.35 -2.10
C HIS A 325 9.84 4.60 -2.74
N VAL A 326 10.08 4.56 -4.05
CA VAL A 326 10.67 5.66 -4.82
C VAL A 326 9.57 6.31 -5.69
N HIS A 327 9.27 7.59 -5.44
CA HIS A 327 8.32 8.37 -6.24
C HIS A 327 9.00 8.98 -7.47
N LEU A 328 8.45 8.76 -8.66
CA LEU A 328 9.05 9.16 -9.93
C LEU A 328 8.02 9.83 -10.84
N GLU A 329 8.25 11.11 -11.14
CA GLU A 329 7.30 11.94 -11.89
C GLU A 329 7.66 12.05 -13.38
N GLY A 330 6.63 12.15 -14.23
CA GLY A 330 6.75 12.56 -15.64
C GLY A 330 7.11 11.49 -16.67
N MET A 331 7.74 10.38 -16.30
CA MET A 331 8.16 9.35 -17.28
C MET A 331 7.02 8.45 -17.80
N HIS A 332 5.83 8.55 -17.21
CA HIS A 332 4.63 7.81 -17.60
C HIS A 332 3.94 8.37 -18.85
N THR A 333 4.37 9.54 -19.33
CA THR A 333 3.81 10.18 -20.52
C THR A 333 4.64 9.92 -21.77
N GLN A 334 4.06 10.17 -22.94
CA GLN A 334 4.83 10.17 -24.19
C GLN A 334 5.88 11.30 -24.18
N LEU A 335 7.15 10.92 -24.35
CA LEU A 335 8.28 11.84 -24.38
C LEU A 335 8.59 12.28 -25.83
N PRO A 336 8.91 13.57 -26.06
CA PRO A 336 9.22 14.10 -27.40
C PRO A 336 10.58 13.63 -27.89
N GLU A 337 10.60 12.66 -28.81
CA GLU A 337 11.83 12.06 -29.35
C GLU A 337 12.69 13.04 -30.16
N GLU A 338 12.06 14.00 -30.83
CA GLU A 338 12.76 15.03 -31.63
C GLU A 338 13.64 15.94 -30.77
N VAL A 339 13.22 16.20 -29.52
CA VAL A 339 13.91 17.12 -28.60
C VAL A 339 14.91 16.37 -27.72
N LEU A 340 14.54 15.18 -27.21
CA LEU A 340 15.34 14.43 -26.23
C LEU A 340 16.30 13.42 -26.88
N GLY A 341 16.06 13.06 -28.14
CA GLY A 341 16.80 12.03 -28.84
C GLY A 341 16.29 10.62 -28.55
N VAL A 342 16.45 9.74 -29.55
CA VAL A 342 15.94 8.36 -29.52
C VAL A 342 16.55 7.55 -28.37
N ALA A 343 17.86 7.69 -28.12
CA ALA A 343 18.54 6.94 -27.06
C ALA A 343 18.02 7.31 -25.66
N THR A 344 17.86 8.60 -25.39
CA THR A 344 17.33 9.10 -24.10
C THR A 344 15.90 8.63 -23.88
N VAL A 345 15.03 8.75 -24.90
CA VAL A 345 13.64 8.30 -24.78
C VAL A 345 13.54 6.79 -24.59
N SER A 346 14.37 6.01 -25.29
CA SER A 346 14.44 4.55 -25.09
C SER A 346 14.85 4.19 -23.67
N ARG A 347 15.89 4.86 -23.12
CA ARG A 347 16.33 4.72 -21.73
C ARG A 347 15.20 5.07 -20.75
N CYS A 348 14.51 6.19 -20.97
CA CYS A 348 13.37 6.58 -20.14
C CYS A 348 12.23 5.55 -20.17
N ARG A 349 11.88 5.02 -21.34
CA ARG A 349 10.81 4.00 -21.48
C ARG A 349 11.19 2.71 -20.76
N ASN A 350 12.41 2.21 -20.96
CA ASN A 350 12.90 1.01 -20.28
C ASN A 350 12.85 1.17 -18.76
N LEU A 351 13.32 2.31 -18.27
CA LEU A 351 13.33 2.61 -16.84
C LEU A 351 11.90 2.74 -16.30
N TRP A 352 11.04 3.53 -16.94
CA TRP A 352 9.63 3.70 -16.57
C TRP A 352 8.89 2.36 -16.46
N TRP A 353 8.96 1.52 -17.49
CA TRP A 353 8.25 0.24 -17.48
C TRP A 353 8.81 -0.73 -16.43
N SER A 354 10.12 -0.67 -16.16
CA SER A 354 10.73 -1.44 -15.08
C SER A 354 10.21 -0.99 -13.72
N LEU A 355 10.13 0.33 -13.50
CA LEU A 355 9.59 0.92 -12.28
C LEU A 355 8.11 0.63 -12.11
N TYR A 356 7.33 0.66 -13.19
CA TYR A 356 5.92 0.26 -13.20
C TYR A 356 5.77 -1.18 -12.71
N ILE A 357 6.57 -2.12 -13.25
CA ILE A 357 6.56 -3.52 -12.81
C ILE A 357 6.96 -3.63 -11.32
N ILE A 358 7.99 -2.89 -10.89
CA ILE A 358 8.44 -2.87 -9.50
C ILE A 358 7.34 -2.35 -8.56
N ASP A 359 6.74 -1.20 -8.85
CA ASP A 359 5.67 -0.58 -8.05
C ASP A 359 4.47 -1.52 -7.90
N HIS A 360 4.05 -2.16 -8.99
CA HIS A 360 2.92 -3.09 -8.99
C HIS A 360 3.22 -4.42 -8.26
N HIS A 361 4.50 -4.77 -8.07
CA HIS A 361 4.87 -5.90 -7.24
C HIS A 361 5.03 -5.50 -5.77
N ILE A 362 5.68 -4.38 -5.50
CA ILE A 362 6.03 -3.94 -4.15
C ILE A 362 4.81 -3.31 -3.48
N SER A 363 4.18 -2.29 -4.05
CA SER A 363 3.13 -1.51 -3.38
C SER A 363 1.95 -2.35 -2.88
N PRO A 364 1.37 -3.29 -3.67
CA PRO A 364 0.32 -4.19 -3.18
C PRO A 364 0.81 -5.16 -2.10
N SER A 365 2.08 -5.59 -2.14
CA SER A 365 2.66 -6.44 -1.09
C SER A 365 2.70 -5.71 0.26
N LEU A 366 2.85 -4.38 0.23
CA LEU A 366 2.88 -3.50 1.40
C LEU A 366 1.52 -2.96 1.81
N GLY A 367 0.49 -3.14 0.97
CA GLY A 367 -0.81 -2.48 1.16
C GLY A 367 -0.76 -0.98 0.91
N LEU A 368 0.23 -0.52 0.15
CA LEU A 368 0.33 0.86 -0.33
C LEU A 368 -0.45 1.01 -1.65
N PRO A 369 -1.01 2.20 -1.92
CA PRO A 369 -1.62 2.48 -3.21
C PRO A 369 -0.54 2.44 -4.31
N ILE A 370 -0.92 1.93 -5.48
CA ILE A 370 -0.12 2.04 -6.70
C ILE A 370 -0.04 3.52 -7.10
N ASN A 371 1.15 4.00 -7.47
CA ASN A 371 1.40 5.44 -7.66
C ASN A 371 0.74 6.00 -8.93
N THR A 372 0.79 5.26 -10.04
CA THR A 372 0.28 5.71 -11.34
C THR A 372 -0.86 4.81 -11.79
N ARG A 373 -2.02 5.42 -12.09
CA ARG A 373 -3.17 4.68 -12.61
C ARG A 373 -2.97 4.39 -14.09
N ASP A 374 -3.40 3.21 -14.52
CA ASP A 374 -3.27 2.75 -15.91
C ASP A 374 -3.88 3.71 -16.96
N ARG A 375 -4.92 4.46 -16.59
CA ARG A 375 -5.55 5.48 -17.46
C ARG A 375 -4.68 6.70 -17.74
N ASP A 376 -3.73 6.99 -16.86
CA ASP A 376 -2.88 8.18 -16.95
C ASP A 376 -1.59 7.87 -17.74
N ILE A 377 -1.35 6.60 -18.10
CA ILE A 377 -0.14 6.15 -18.80
C ILE A 377 -0.30 6.35 -20.31
N THR A 378 0.51 7.22 -20.88
CA THR A 378 0.63 7.42 -22.35
C THR A 378 1.99 6.98 -22.90
N ALA A 379 2.90 6.50 -22.03
CA ALA A 379 4.17 5.92 -22.45
C ALA A 379 3.94 4.69 -23.33
N LEU A 380 4.76 4.57 -24.38
CA LEU A 380 4.70 3.47 -25.33
C LEU A 380 5.66 2.34 -24.92
N THR A 381 5.34 1.09 -25.24
CA THR A 381 6.24 -0.06 -25.06
C THR A 381 7.26 -0.11 -26.21
N ASN A 382 8.46 -0.68 -26.08
CA ASN A 382 9.45 -0.57 -27.17
C ASN A 382 9.12 -1.42 -28.43
N THR A 383 8.09 -2.27 -28.37
CA THR A 383 7.68 -3.20 -29.42
C THR A 383 6.98 -2.55 -30.62
N TRP A 384 6.46 -1.31 -30.52
CA TRP A 384 5.74 -0.69 -31.65
C TRP A 384 6.64 -0.22 -32.79
N LYS A 385 7.97 -0.15 -32.61
CA LYS A 385 8.90 0.33 -33.64
C LYS A 385 9.66 -0.75 -34.38
N THR A 386 9.87 -1.91 -33.78
CA THR A 386 10.80 -2.92 -34.32
C THR A 386 10.06 -3.91 -35.20
N LEU A 387 10.39 -3.97 -36.50
CA LEU A 387 9.81 -4.96 -37.42
C LEU A 387 10.12 -6.41 -37.01
N GLU A 388 11.24 -6.64 -36.33
CA GLU A 388 11.57 -7.92 -35.68
C GLU A 388 12.09 -7.66 -34.25
N PRO A 389 11.23 -7.73 -33.23
CA PRO A 389 11.67 -7.54 -31.84
C PRO A 389 12.52 -8.73 -31.37
N GLY A 390 13.59 -8.44 -30.62
CA GLY A 390 14.40 -9.50 -30.00
C GLY A 390 13.60 -10.29 -28.96
N SER A 391 14.01 -11.52 -28.67
CA SER A 391 13.33 -12.39 -27.69
C SER A 391 13.18 -11.72 -26.30
N GLN A 392 14.17 -10.94 -25.88
CA GLN A 392 14.14 -10.19 -24.62
C GLN A 392 13.15 -9.01 -24.64
N ASP A 393 12.87 -8.40 -25.80
CA ASP A 393 11.86 -7.35 -25.97
C ASP A 393 10.45 -7.90 -25.83
N LEU A 394 10.20 -9.07 -26.42
CA LEU A 394 8.94 -9.77 -26.30
C LEU A 394 8.66 -10.18 -24.84
N ILE A 395 9.66 -10.73 -24.14
CA ILE A 395 9.51 -11.12 -22.73
C ILE A 395 9.18 -9.91 -21.86
N PHE A 396 9.87 -8.79 -22.07
CA PHE A 396 9.63 -7.58 -21.29
C PHE A 396 8.24 -6.97 -21.59
N ASP A 397 7.81 -6.93 -22.86
CA ASP A 397 6.45 -6.49 -23.24
C ASP A 397 5.38 -7.38 -22.62
N LEU A 398 5.58 -8.70 -22.63
CA LEU A 398 4.66 -9.65 -22.01
C LEU A 398 4.56 -9.43 -20.50
N GLN A 399 5.68 -9.17 -19.82
CA GLN A 399 5.68 -8.83 -18.40
C GLN A 399 4.88 -7.56 -18.11
N ILE A 400 5.06 -6.51 -18.92
CA ILE A 400 4.27 -5.28 -18.80
C ILE A 400 2.77 -5.58 -18.92
N ARG A 401 2.36 -6.35 -19.94
CA ARG A 401 0.95 -6.72 -20.15
C ARG A 401 0.39 -7.54 -18.99
N LEU A 402 1.16 -8.50 -18.48
CA LEU A 402 0.76 -9.28 -17.30
C LEU A 402 0.57 -8.40 -16.07
N THR A 403 1.48 -7.44 -15.83
CA THR A 403 1.37 -6.49 -14.72
C THR A 403 0.13 -5.61 -14.85
N ARG A 404 -0.19 -5.12 -16.06
CA ARG A 404 -1.43 -4.35 -16.30
C ARG A 404 -2.68 -5.17 -16.05
N MET A 405 -2.68 -6.43 -16.50
CA MET A 405 -3.78 -7.36 -16.25
C MET A 405 -3.96 -7.61 -14.75
N LEU A 406 -2.86 -7.82 -14.00
CA LEU A 406 -2.91 -7.94 -12.54
C LEU A 406 -3.44 -6.66 -11.88
N SER A 407 -3.02 -5.49 -12.35
CA SER A 407 -3.52 -4.19 -11.87
C SER A 407 -5.04 -4.08 -12.02
N SER A 408 -5.58 -4.52 -13.17
CA SER A 408 -7.03 -4.51 -13.43
C SER A 408 -7.83 -5.48 -12.55
N ILE A 409 -7.20 -6.56 -12.05
CA ILE A 409 -7.84 -7.54 -11.16
C ILE A 409 -7.87 -7.03 -9.71
N VAL A 410 -6.85 -6.26 -9.31
CA VAL A 410 -6.67 -5.78 -7.93
C VAL A 410 -7.39 -4.45 -7.69
N SER A 411 -7.62 -3.65 -8.74
CA SER A 411 -8.47 -2.43 -8.72
C SER A 411 -9.95 -2.75 -8.70
#